data_AF-A0A9X9QXY8-F1
#
_entry.id   AF-A0A9X9QXY8-F1
#
_cell.length_a   1.000
_cell.length_b   1.000
_cell.length_c   1.000
_cell.angle_alpha   90.00
_cell.angle_beta   90.00
_cell.angle_gamma   90.00
#
_symmetry.space_group_name_H-M   'P 1'
#
loop_
_entity.id
_entity.type
_entity.pdbx_description
1 polymer ?
#
loop_
_entity_poly.entity_id
_entity_poly.type
_entity_poly.pdbx_seq_one_letter_code
_entity_poly.pdbx_strand_id
1 'polypeptide(L)'
;MSVYTSVSDAQMRDFLLQYDLGDFVSLQGIAQGITNSNYFLTTSTGRYVLTVFEVLKSEELPFFLELNQHLSQNGVACAAPIARKDGGLHSMLAGKPACLVTCLNGSDTGWPTEAQCFHTGAMLAKMHLAGQNFPFKMKNPRYDDWWHDACTQLLPVLDSEDAKLLQAEIAALDENLGEHLPSGIIHADLFKDNVLLNGDEVSGFIDFYYACNGNFMYDLAIAVNDWARTADNKLDPALYSAFIHGYESVRPLSDEERAYFPTAQRAGCIRFWVSRLLDFHFPQSGEMTFIKDPNAFRDLLLSLK
;
A
#
# COMPACT_ATOMS: atom_id res chain seq x y z
N MET A 1 9.67 -8.93 17.06
CA MET A 1 10.12 -7.59 16.62
C MET A 1 10.34 -7.66 15.13
N SER A 2 9.70 -6.82 14.33
CA SER A 2 9.88 -6.71 12.87
C SER A 2 11.09 -5.84 12.45
N VAL A 3 12.03 -5.66 13.38
CA VAL A 3 13.28 -4.93 13.13
C VAL A 3 14.32 -5.96 12.73
N TYR A 4 14.71 -5.95 11.46
CA TYR A 4 15.70 -6.85 10.89
C TYR A 4 17.11 -6.26 10.98
N THR A 5 17.23 -4.95 10.78
CA THR A 5 18.51 -4.23 10.82
C THR A 5 18.58 -3.34 12.05
N SER A 6 19.40 -3.72 13.03
CA SER A 6 19.62 -2.90 14.23
C SER A 6 20.51 -1.69 13.94
N VAL A 7 20.05 -0.50 14.33
CA VAL A 7 20.79 0.76 14.24
C VAL A 7 21.22 1.21 15.63
N SER A 8 22.53 1.42 15.82
CA SER A 8 23.06 1.95 17.07
C SER A 8 22.89 3.47 17.18
N ASP A 9 22.84 3.99 18.42
CA ASP A 9 22.81 5.42 18.69
C ASP A 9 23.97 6.19 18.03
N ALA A 10 25.16 5.58 17.95
CA ALA A 10 26.32 6.20 17.29
C ALA A 10 26.08 6.37 15.79
N GLN A 11 25.63 5.31 15.11
CA GLN A 11 25.26 5.36 13.69
C GLN A 11 24.13 6.37 13.44
N MET A 12 23.14 6.45 14.33
CA MET A 12 22.04 7.39 14.21
C MET A 12 22.50 8.84 14.36
N ARG A 13 23.42 9.13 15.29
CA ARG A 13 24.02 10.47 15.43
C ARG A 13 24.79 10.87 14.18
N ASP A 14 25.60 9.97 13.62
CA ASP A 14 26.34 10.23 12.38
C ASP A 14 25.41 10.45 11.18
N PHE A 15 24.34 9.64 11.09
CA PHE A 15 23.32 9.78 10.05
C PHE A 15 22.60 11.13 10.10
N LEU A 16 22.29 11.62 11.31
CA LEU A 16 21.61 12.91 11.52
C LEU A 16 22.45 14.12 11.13
N LEU A 17 23.78 14.01 11.01
CA LEU A 17 24.63 15.11 10.52
C LEU A 17 24.21 15.57 9.11
N GLN A 18 23.60 14.69 8.33
CA GLN A 18 23.12 14.96 6.97
C GLN A 18 21.81 15.75 6.95
N TYR A 19 21.13 15.94 8.08
CA TYR A 19 19.81 16.57 8.19
C TYR A 19 19.83 17.78 9.12
N ASP A 20 18.82 18.64 9.02
CA ASP A 20 18.60 19.78 9.92
C ASP A 20 17.48 19.47 10.92
N LEU A 21 17.71 18.47 11.77
CA LEU A 21 16.71 17.98 12.75
C LEU A 21 17.19 18.08 14.20
N GLY A 22 18.27 18.81 14.46
CA GLY A 22 18.88 18.94 15.79
C GLY A 22 19.45 17.61 16.33
N ASP A 23 19.66 17.56 17.65
CA ASP A 23 20.33 16.44 18.31
C ASP A 23 19.45 15.19 18.44
N PHE A 24 20.08 14.02 18.33
CA PHE A 24 19.49 12.71 18.61
C PHE A 24 19.05 12.59 20.08
N VAL A 25 17.80 12.15 20.31
CA VAL A 25 17.26 11.89 21.65
C VAL A 25 17.03 10.40 21.88
N SER A 26 16.26 9.74 21.00
CA SER A 26 15.97 8.31 21.14
C SER A 26 15.58 7.65 19.82
N LEU A 27 15.75 6.32 19.75
CA LEU A 27 15.32 5.47 18.65
C LEU A 27 14.54 4.28 19.21
N GLN A 28 13.31 4.07 18.74
CA GLN A 28 12.46 2.97 19.18
C GLN A 28 11.96 2.17 17.98
N GLY A 29 12.22 0.87 17.98
CA GLY A 29 11.74 -0.02 16.92
C GLY A 29 10.21 -0.10 16.86
N ILE A 30 9.65 -0.07 15.66
CA ILE A 30 8.23 -0.25 15.38
C ILE A 30 8.03 -1.73 15.05
N ALA A 31 7.13 -2.39 15.78
CA ALA A 31 6.86 -3.82 15.62
C ALA A 31 5.86 -4.14 14.47
N GLN A 32 5.32 -3.12 13.81
CA GLN A 32 4.43 -3.22 12.66
C GLN A 32 5.23 -3.02 11.36
N GLY A 33 4.96 -3.85 10.36
CA GLY A 33 5.69 -3.92 9.10
C GLY A 33 6.35 -5.28 8.88
N ILE A 34 6.31 -5.80 7.66
CA ILE A 34 6.79 -7.15 7.31
C ILE A 34 8.04 -7.13 6.42
N THR A 35 8.33 -6.01 5.76
CA THR A 35 9.38 -5.92 4.73
C THR A 35 10.53 -4.98 5.07
N ASN A 36 10.33 -4.01 5.98
CA ASN A 36 11.30 -2.98 6.29
C ASN A 36 11.49 -2.82 7.80
N SER A 37 12.69 -2.40 8.22
CA SER A 37 12.94 -2.04 9.61
C SER A 37 12.50 -0.59 9.86
N ASN A 38 11.42 -0.41 10.61
CA ASN A 38 10.86 0.89 10.93
C ASN A 38 11.16 1.30 12.37
N TYR A 39 11.46 2.58 12.58
CA TYR A 39 11.77 3.14 13.90
C TYR A 39 11.08 4.49 14.10
N PHE A 40 10.59 4.73 15.31
CA PHE A 40 10.34 6.08 15.78
C PHE A 40 11.66 6.72 16.21
N LEU A 41 12.02 7.80 15.52
CA LEU A 41 13.17 8.63 15.83
C LEU A 41 12.69 9.90 16.54
N THR A 42 13.20 10.15 17.74
CA THR A 42 12.99 11.42 18.45
C THR A 42 14.28 12.23 18.39
N THR A 43 14.16 13.49 17.99
CA THR A 43 15.23 14.48 18.03
C THR A 43 14.80 15.67 18.89
N SER A 44 15.72 16.60 19.14
CA SER A 44 15.42 17.86 19.83
C SER A 44 14.41 18.76 19.10
N THR A 45 14.17 18.54 17.80
CA THR A 45 13.24 19.36 16.99
C THR A 45 11.89 18.68 16.76
N GLY A 46 11.77 17.37 16.98
CA GLY A 46 10.52 16.66 16.73
C GLY A 46 10.66 15.15 16.67
N ARG A 47 9.60 14.49 16.19
CA ARG A 47 9.53 13.05 16.02
C ARG A 47 9.34 12.70 14.55
N TYR A 48 10.05 11.68 14.11
CA TYR A 48 10.13 11.22 12.73
C TYR A 48 10.02 9.70 12.68
N VAL A 49 9.77 9.16 11.49
CA VAL A 49 9.88 7.73 11.22
C VAL A 49 11.11 7.49 10.37
N LEU A 50 11.99 6.62 10.83
CA LEU A 50 13.12 6.09 10.07
C LEU A 50 12.71 4.75 9.47
N THR A 51 12.88 4.61 8.16
CA THR A 51 12.72 3.34 7.46
C THR A 51 14.08 2.92 6.90
N VAL A 52 14.53 1.72 7.26
CA VAL A 52 15.68 1.05 6.65
C VAL A 52 15.16 -0.05 5.74
N PHE A 53 15.53 0.03 4.47
CA PHE A 53 15.03 -0.85 3.42
C PHE A 53 15.78 -2.17 3.40
N GLU A 54 15.05 -3.28 3.49
CA GLU A 54 15.65 -4.62 3.50
C GLU A 54 15.78 -5.21 2.09
N VAL A 55 14.82 -4.90 1.22
CA VAL A 55 14.72 -5.47 -0.13
C VAL A 55 14.96 -4.43 -1.22
N LEU A 56 14.33 -3.25 -1.11
CA LEU A 56 14.42 -2.20 -2.12
C LEU A 56 15.84 -1.65 -2.23
N LYS A 57 16.29 -1.49 -3.48
CA LYS A 57 17.60 -0.91 -3.78
C LYS A 57 17.51 0.61 -3.88
N SER A 58 18.67 1.25 -3.68
CA SER A 58 18.81 2.71 -3.76
C SER A 58 18.31 3.30 -5.09
N GLU A 59 18.34 2.53 -6.17
CA GLU A 59 17.90 2.94 -7.51
C GLU A 59 16.37 3.01 -7.66
N GLU A 60 15.63 2.26 -6.81
CA GLU A 60 14.16 2.18 -6.87
C GLU A 60 13.50 3.22 -5.96
N LEU A 61 14.20 3.65 -4.89
CA LEU A 61 13.70 4.60 -3.90
C LEU A 61 13.30 5.98 -4.42
N PRO A 62 14.01 6.60 -5.41
CA PRO A 62 13.68 7.93 -5.88
C PRO A 62 12.22 8.02 -6.34
N PHE A 63 11.71 7.02 -7.04
CA PHE A 63 10.31 6.99 -7.47
C PHE A 63 9.34 7.15 -6.28
N PHE A 64 9.49 6.33 -5.24
CA PHE A 64 8.57 6.31 -4.10
C PHE A 64 8.69 7.56 -3.21
N LEU A 65 9.92 8.02 -2.98
CA LEU A 65 10.15 9.18 -2.12
C LEU A 65 9.73 10.49 -2.81
N GLU A 66 10.06 10.65 -4.10
CA GLU A 66 9.60 11.80 -4.87
C GLU A 66 8.08 11.79 -5.05
N LEU A 67 7.46 10.60 -5.18
CA LEU A 67 6.00 10.48 -5.18
C LEU A 67 5.40 10.98 -3.87
N ASN A 68 5.89 10.50 -2.72
CA ASN A 68 5.39 10.93 -1.42
C ASN A 68 5.57 12.44 -1.20
N GLN A 69 6.70 12.99 -1.64
CA GLN A 69 6.93 14.43 -1.61
C GLN A 69 5.91 15.18 -2.48
N HIS A 70 5.72 14.74 -3.72
CA HIS A 70 4.77 15.35 -4.66
C HIS A 70 3.33 15.31 -4.14
N LEU A 71 2.88 14.15 -3.65
CA LEU A 71 1.53 13.98 -3.10
C LEU A 71 1.30 14.87 -1.88
N SER A 72 2.26 14.90 -0.95
CA SER A 72 2.18 15.75 0.25
C SER A 72 2.10 17.24 -0.11
N GLN A 73 2.92 17.70 -1.06
CA GLN A 73 2.88 19.09 -1.54
C GLN A 73 1.56 19.46 -2.24
N ASN A 74 0.87 18.46 -2.81
CA ASN A 74 -0.44 18.63 -3.44
C ASN A 74 -1.61 18.30 -2.48
N GLY A 75 -1.34 18.29 -1.17
CA GLY A 75 -2.36 18.24 -0.12
C GLY A 75 -2.93 16.84 0.15
N VAL A 76 -2.31 15.79 -0.36
CA VAL A 76 -2.62 14.42 0.07
C VAL A 76 -2.03 14.20 1.46
N ALA A 77 -2.82 13.65 2.37
CA ALA A 77 -2.31 13.26 3.68
C ALA A 77 -1.46 12.00 3.53
N CYS A 78 -0.14 12.14 3.53
CA CYS A 78 0.80 11.03 3.48
C CYS A 78 2.10 11.40 4.20
N ALA A 79 2.92 10.39 4.52
CA ALA A 79 4.20 10.61 5.19
C ALA A 79 5.18 11.31 4.24
N ALA A 80 5.50 12.57 4.51
CA ALA A 80 6.40 13.36 3.68
C ALA A 80 7.87 13.00 3.98
N PRO A 81 8.70 12.75 2.96
CA PRO A 81 10.13 12.51 3.18
C PRO A 81 10.81 13.79 3.66
N ILE A 82 11.73 13.62 4.61
CA ILE A 82 12.58 14.69 5.12
C ILE A 82 13.82 14.77 4.25
N ALA A 83 14.02 15.90 3.58
CA ALA A 83 15.19 16.12 2.77
C ALA A 83 16.45 16.28 3.62
N ARG A 84 17.56 15.75 3.14
CA ARG A 84 18.90 16.04 3.63
C ARG A 84 19.30 17.48 3.28
N LYS A 85 20.38 17.95 3.89
CA LYS A 85 20.99 19.27 3.63
C LYS A 85 21.42 19.47 2.17
N ASP A 86 21.70 18.39 1.45
CA ASP A 86 22.03 18.41 0.01
C ASP A 86 20.82 18.23 -0.91
N GLY A 87 19.60 18.14 -0.35
CA GLY A 87 18.35 17.95 -1.08
C GLY A 87 18.00 16.49 -1.38
N GLY A 88 18.88 15.53 -1.09
CA GLY A 88 18.56 14.10 -1.28
C GLY A 88 17.49 13.60 -0.32
N LEU A 89 16.65 12.65 -0.76
CA LEU A 89 15.55 12.10 0.05
C LEU A 89 15.89 10.78 0.77
N HIS A 90 17.02 10.17 0.44
CA HIS A 90 17.54 8.97 1.11
C HIS A 90 19.06 9.03 1.32
N SER A 91 19.55 8.13 2.16
CA SER A 91 20.98 7.91 2.38
C SER A 91 21.23 6.45 2.74
N MET A 92 22.47 6.13 3.10
CA MET A 92 22.85 4.80 3.57
C MET A 92 22.98 4.79 5.10
N LEU A 93 22.37 3.80 5.74
CA LEU A 93 22.44 3.55 7.18
C LEU A 93 22.66 2.05 7.41
N ALA A 94 23.66 1.71 8.22
CA ALA A 94 24.05 0.31 8.48
C ALA A 94 24.27 -0.50 7.18
N GLY A 95 24.78 0.15 6.12
CA GLY A 95 25.04 -0.49 4.83
C GLY A 95 23.81 -0.69 3.95
N LYS A 96 22.63 -0.20 4.34
CA LYS A 96 21.37 -0.31 3.59
C LYS A 96 20.78 1.07 3.27
N PRO A 97 19.99 1.19 2.20
CA PRO A 97 19.25 2.42 1.94
C PRO A 97 18.30 2.74 3.10
N ALA A 98 18.18 4.01 3.46
CA ALA A 98 17.30 4.49 4.51
C ALA A 98 16.80 5.90 4.23
N CYS A 99 15.59 6.20 4.70
CA CYS A 99 15.00 7.53 4.62
C CYS A 99 14.35 7.94 5.95
N LEU A 100 14.19 9.24 6.15
CA LEU A 100 13.37 9.81 7.21
C LEU A 100 12.09 10.36 6.61
N VAL A 101 10.97 10.11 7.27
CA VAL A 101 9.67 10.70 6.92
C VAL A 101 9.04 11.36 8.14
N THR A 102 8.10 12.28 7.92
CA THR A 102 7.32 12.91 8.99
C THR A 102 6.56 11.85 9.79
N CYS A 103 6.59 11.94 11.13
CA CYS A 103 5.74 11.11 11.97
C CYS A 103 4.31 11.65 11.94
N LEU A 104 3.42 10.93 11.28
CA LEU A 104 2.00 11.24 11.27
C LEU A 104 1.37 10.90 12.62
N ASN A 105 0.34 11.67 13.01
CA ASN A 105 -0.50 11.34 14.17
C ASN A 105 -1.56 10.31 13.77
N GLY A 106 -2.22 9.70 14.74
CA GLY A 106 -3.31 8.75 14.52
C GLY A 106 -2.89 7.29 14.59
N SER A 107 -3.82 6.41 14.30
CA SER A 107 -3.65 4.95 14.31
C SER A 107 -4.50 4.30 13.23
N ASP A 108 -4.14 3.07 12.86
CA ASP A 108 -4.97 2.21 12.03
C ASP A 108 -6.22 1.73 12.78
N THR A 109 -7.16 1.10 12.06
CA THR A 109 -8.37 0.50 12.65
C THR A 109 -8.66 -0.87 12.05
N GLY A 110 -9.04 -1.84 12.88
CA GLY A 110 -9.58 -3.12 12.42
C GLY A 110 -11.07 -3.07 12.05
N TRP A 111 -11.79 -2.04 12.51
CA TRP A 111 -13.25 -1.92 12.44
C TRP A 111 -13.62 -0.48 12.04
N PRO A 112 -13.58 -0.14 10.75
CA PRO A 112 -13.83 1.22 10.31
C PRO A 112 -15.32 1.58 10.45
N THR A 113 -15.60 2.86 10.65
CA THR A 113 -16.96 3.42 10.59
C THR A 113 -17.30 3.87 9.16
N GLU A 114 -18.58 4.09 8.87
CA GLU A 114 -19.01 4.68 7.59
C GLU A 114 -18.34 6.03 7.31
N ALA A 115 -18.18 6.88 8.34
CA ALA A 115 -17.50 8.16 8.22
C ALA A 115 -16.03 7.97 7.80
N GLN A 116 -15.31 7.06 8.48
CA GLN A 116 -13.91 6.75 8.13
C GLN A 116 -13.79 6.19 6.71
N CYS A 117 -14.69 5.31 6.28
CA CYS A 117 -14.75 4.85 4.89
C CYS A 117 -14.94 6.01 3.90
N PHE A 118 -15.86 6.93 4.19
CA PHE A 118 -16.09 8.11 3.36
C PHE A 118 -14.84 8.99 3.24
N HIS A 119 -14.21 9.35 4.37
CA HIS A 119 -13.01 10.19 4.37
C HIS A 119 -11.81 9.51 3.68
N THR A 120 -11.66 8.20 3.84
CA THR A 120 -10.63 7.43 3.11
C THR A 120 -10.89 7.40 1.61
N GLY A 121 -12.14 7.17 1.17
CA GLY A 121 -12.49 7.22 -0.25
C GLY A 121 -12.21 8.57 -0.87
N ALA A 122 -12.56 9.66 -0.18
CA ALA A 122 -12.29 11.03 -0.62
C ALA A 122 -10.78 11.30 -0.72
N MET A 123 -9.98 10.84 0.25
CA MET A 123 -8.52 10.99 0.21
C MET A 123 -7.88 10.19 -0.92
N LEU A 124 -8.37 8.97 -1.21
CA LEU A 124 -7.89 8.17 -2.34
C LEU A 124 -8.16 8.86 -3.68
N ALA A 125 -9.37 9.40 -3.87
CA ALA A 125 -9.67 10.20 -5.06
C ALA A 125 -8.75 11.44 -5.18
N LYS A 126 -8.48 12.12 -4.07
CA LYS A 126 -7.54 13.25 -4.03
C LYS A 126 -6.13 12.82 -4.42
N MET A 127 -5.67 11.66 -3.94
CA MET A 127 -4.38 11.08 -4.33
C MET A 127 -4.31 10.82 -5.83
N HIS A 128 -5.32 10.18 -6.41
CA HIS A 128 -5.38 9.92 -7.85
C HIS A 128 -5.29 11.21 -8.69
N LEU A 129 -5.99 12.27 -8.27
CA LEU A 129 -5.93 13.57 -8.94
C LEU A 129 -4.56 14.24 -8.78
N ALA A 130 -3.99 14.23 -7.58
CA ALA A 130 -2.68 14.81 -7.31
C ALA A 130 -1.55 14.10 -8.10
N GLY A 131 -1.66 12.78 -8.27
CA GLY A 131 -0.69 11.96 -9.00
C GLY A 131 -0.65 12.19 -10.51
N GLN A 132 -1.63 12.87 -11.11
CA GLN A 132 -1.68 13.06 -12.58
C GLN A 132 -0.49 13.84 -13.14
N ASN A 133 0.04 14.78 -12.36
CA ASN A 133 1.17 15.63 -12.76
C ASN A 133 2.53 15.10 -12.30
N PHE A 134 2.58 13.89 -11.73
CA PHE A 134 3.83 13.29 -11.30
C PHE A 134 4.65 12.82 -12.53
N PRO A 135 5.92 13.22 -12.67
CA PRO A 135 6.66 13.04 -13.92
C PRO A 135 7.17 11.61 -14.14
N PHE A 136 7.34 10.82 -13.08
CA PHE A 136 7.88 9.47 -13.18
C PHE A 136 6.79 8.43 -13.40
N LYS A 137 7.19 7.33 -14.03
CA LYS A 137 6.32 6.17 -14.26
C LYS A 137 6.94 4.90 -13.69
N MET A 138 6.08 4.02 -13.19
CA MET A 138 6.42 2.69 -12.70
C MET A 138 5.38 1.71 -13.21
N LYS A 139 5.79 0.67 -13.95
CA LYS A 139 4.88 -0.41 -14.38
C LYS A 139 4.41 -1.15 -13.13
N ASN A 140 3.12 -1.48 -13.06
CA ASN A 140 2.59 -2.29 -11.96
C ASN A 140 3.22 -3.71 -12.01
N PRO A 141 4.00 -4.12 -10.98
CA PRO A 141 4.68 -5.41 -10.98
C PRO A 141 3.78 -6.57 -10.51
N ARG A 142 2.55 -6.29 -10.06
CA ARG A 142 1.59 -7.25 -9.49
C ARG A 142 0.26 -7.21 -10.26
N TYR A 143 0.34 -7.23 -11.58
CA TYR A 143 -0.79 -7.17 -12.49
C TYR A 143 -0.55 -8.07 -13.70
N ASP A 144 -1.64 -8.49 -14.35
CA ASP A 144 -1.67 -9.17 -15.65
C ASP A 144 -0.62 -10.29 -15.80
N ASP A 145 0.52 -10.02 -16.49
CA ASP A 145 1.67 -10.93 -16.64
C ASP A 145 2.00 -11.68 -15.33
N TRP A 146 2.02 -10.96 -14.20
CA TRP A 146 2.38 -11.52 -12.91
C TRP A 146 1.36 -12.56 -12.41
N TRP A 147 0.06 -12.38 -12.69
CA TRP A 147 -0.96 -13.36 -12.32
C TRP A 147 -0.78 -14.67 -13.07
N HIS A 148 -0.44 -14.61 -14.37
CA HIS A 148 -0.19 -15.78 -15.21
C HIS A 148 1.04 -16.57 -14.74
N ASP A 149 2.15 -15.87 -14.47
CA ASP A 149 3.38 -16.48 -13.95
C ASP A 149 3.13 -17.14 -12.58
N ALA A 150 2.46 -16.42 -11.69
CA ALA A 150 2.15 -16.94 -10.36
C ALA A 150 1.16 -18.11 -10.39
N CYS A 151 0.15 -18.06 -11.27
CA CYS A 151 -0.77 -19.18 -11.49
C CYS A 151 0.01 -20.42 -11.92
N THR A 152 0.91 -20.29 -12.90
CA THR A 152 1.76 -21.40 -13.38
C THR A 152 2.57 -22.02 -12.23
N GLN A 153 3.11 -21.19 -11.35
CA GLN A 153 3.87 -21.65 -10.18
C GLN A 153 2.99 -22.33 -9.12
N LEU A 154 1.74 -21.87 -8.95
CA LEU A 154 0.81 -22.35 -7.93
C LEU A 154 0.05 -23.63 -8.33
N LEU A 155 -0.22 -23.84 -9.62
CA LEU A 155 -0.99 -24.99 -10.12
C LEU A 155 -0.54 -26.36 -9.57
N PRO A 156 0.77 -26.66 -9.41
CA PRO A 156 1.21 -27.95 -8.86
C PRO A 156 0.89 -28.17 -7.38
N VAL A 157 0.61 -27.11 -6.62
CA VAL A 157 0.42 -27.15 -5.16
C VAL A 157 -1.01 -26.82 -4.72
N LEU A 158 -1.83 -26.27 -5.61
CA LEU A 158 -3.26 -26.01 -5.37
C LEU A 158 -4.11 -27.27 -5.51
N ASP A 159 -5.22 -27.32 -4.78
CA ASP A 159 -6.25 -28.32 -5.04
C ASP A 159 -7.00 -28.05 -6.36
N SER A 160 -7.77 -29.04 -6.81
CA SER A 160 -8.42 -28.98 -8.13
C SER A 160 -9.52 -27.93 -8.23
N GLU A 161 -10.12 -27.51 -7.11
CA GLU A 161 -11.18 -26.48 -7.13
C GLU A 161 -10.54 -25.10 -7.23
N ASP A 162 -9.51 -24.84 -6.43
CA ASP A 162 -8.79 -23.57 -6.41
C ASP A 162 -8.00 -23.33 -7.68
N ALA A 163 -7.37 -24.36 -8.23
CA ALA A 163 -6.70 -24.29 -9.52
C ALA A 163 -7.68 -23.87 -10.64
N LYS A 164 -8.87 -24.48 -10.69
CA LYS A 164 -9.90 -24.14 -11.69
C LYS A 164 -10.45 -22.75 -11.48
N LEU A 165 -10.70 -22.35 -10.23
CA LEU A 165 -11.17 -21.01 -9.90
C LEU A 165 -10.16 -19.97 -10.35
N LEU A 166 -8.89 -20.10 -9.95
CA LEU A 166 -7.85 -19.15 -10.31
C LEU A 166 -7.68 -19.02 -11.83
N GLN A 167 -7.64 -20.14 -12.56
CA GLN A 167 -7.52 -20.13 -14.02
C GLN A 167 -8.73 -19.46 -14.70
N ALA A 168 -9.95 -19.76 -14.25
CA ALA A 168 -11.16 -19.18 -14.83
C ALA A 168 -11.23 -17.67 -14.59
N GLU A 169 -10.80 -17.21 -13.42
CA GLU A 169 -10.78 -15.80 -13.05
C GLU A 169 -9.76 -15.01 -13.85
N ILE A 170 -8.53 -15.53 -13.97
CA ILE A 170 -7.50 -14.91 -14.81
C ILE A 170 -7.97 -14.83 -16.27
N ALA A 171 -8.53 -15.92 -16.82
CA ALA A 171 -9.05 -15.91 -18.20
C ALA A 171 -10.18 -14.89 -18.40
N ALA A 172 -11.06 -14.69 -17.41
CA ALA A 172 -12.10 -13.66 -17.47
C ALA A 172 -11.53 -12.23 -17.37
N LEU A 173 -10.45 -12.03 -16.61
CA LEU A 173 -9.75 -10.74 -16.52
C LEU A 173 -9.02 -10.40 -17.82
N ASP A 174 -8.46 -11.39 -18.53
CA ASP A 174 -7.82 -11.20 -19.84
C ASP A 174 -8.78 -10.63 -20.89
N GLU A 175 -10.08 -10.92 -20.78
CA GLU A 175 -11.10 -10.39 -21.69
C GLU A 175 -11.31 -8.87 -21.52
N ASN A 176 -11.03 -8.33 -20.33
CA ASN A 176 -11.12 -6.90 -20.06
C ASN A 176 -10.23 -6.49 -18.88
N LEU A 177 -9.00 -6.07 -19.18
CA LEU A 177 -8.06 -5.52 -18.19
C LEU A 177 -8.32 -4.04 -17.85
N GLY A 178 -9.31 -3.41 -18.50
CA GLY A 178 -9.68 -2.02 -18.24
C GLY A 178 -8.65 -0.98 -18.70
N GLU A 179 -7.87 -1.26 -19.74
CA GLU A 179 -6.79 -0.37 -20.23
C GLU A 179 -7.26 0.98 -20.77
N HIS A 180 -8.51 1.04 -21.25
CA HIS A 180 -9.12 2.25 -21.81
C HIS A 180 -9.61 3.23 -20.74
N LEU A 181 -9.71 2.79 -19.49
CA LEU A 181 -10.24 3.58 -18.39
C LEU A 181 -9.20 4.58 -17.87
N PRO A 182 -9.65 5.62 -17.15
CA PRO A 182 -8.74 6.56 -16.52
C PRO A 182 -7.68 5.88 -15.65
N SER A 183 -6.42 6.25 -15.88
CA SER A 183 -5.26 5.70 -15.20
C SER A 183 -4.29 6.79 -14.78
N GLY A 184 -3.43 6.46 -13.83
CA GLY A 184 -2.47 7.38 -13.24
C GLY A 184 -1.70 6.69 -12.12
N ILE A 185 -1.18 7.46 -11.18
CA ILE A 185 -0.58 6.88 -9.97
C ILE A 185 -1.66 6.30 -9.07
N ILE A 186 -1.45 5.05 -8.66
CA ILE A 186 -2.24 4.30 -7.69
C ILE A 186 -1.37 3.89 -6.50
N HIS A 187 -1.97 3.69 -5.33
CA HIS A 187 -1.32 3.12 -4.16
C HIS A 187 -1.08 1.62 -4.32
N ALA A 188 -2.05 0.93 -4.94
CA ALA A 188 -2.10 -0.51 -5.19
C ALA A 188 -2.10 -1.40 -3.93
N ASP A 189 -2.25 -0.83 -2.72
CA ASP A 189 -2.18 -1.57 -1.46
C ASP A 189 -2.87 -0.83 -0.28
N LEU A 190 -3.92 -0.05 -0.56
CA LEU A 190 -4.55 0.83 0.44
C LEU A 190 -5.49 0.07 1.40
N PHE A 191 -4.90 -0.80 2.23
CA PHE A 191 -5.59 -1.52 3.30
C PHE A 191 -5.75 -0.67 4.56
N LYS A 192 -6.59 -1.13 5.48
CA LYS A 192 -6.85 -0.45 6.76
C LYS A 192 -5.58 -0.25 7.60
N ASP A 193 -4.61 -1.16 7.52
CA ASP A 193 -3.32 -1.08 8.20
C ASP A 193 -2.36 -0.04 7.57
N ASN A 194 -2.65 0.43 6.35
CA ASN A 194 -1.88 1.44 5.63
C ASN A 194 -2.50 2.85 5.68
N VAL A 195 -3.52 3.05 6.51
CA VAL A 195 -4.18 4.35 6.70
C VAL A 195 -4.23 4.68 8.17
N LEU A 196 -3.64 5.82 8.51
CA LEU A 196 -3.73 6.39 9.85
C LEU A 196 -4.95 7.31 9.92
N LEU A 197 -5.71 7.15 11.00
CA LEU A 197 -6.93 7.91 11.29
C LEU A 197 -6.76 8.72 12.58
N ASN A 198 -7.34 9.92 12.60
CA ASN A 198 -7.47 10.74 13.79
C ASN A 198 -8.95 11.12 13.98
N GLY A 199 -9.66 10.32 14.77
CA GLY A 199 -11.12 10.36 14.79
C GLY A 199 -11.68 9.77 13.50
N ASP A 200 -12.51 10.53 12.79
CA ASP A 200 -13.10 10.12 11.52
C ASP A 200 -12.28 10.56 10.29
N GLU A 201 -11.28 11.42 10.48
CA GLU A 201 -10.47 11.98 9.39
C GLU A 201 -9.20 11.15 9.12
N VAL A 202 -8.79 11.13 7.86
CA VAL A 202 -7.51 10.54 7.45
C VAL A 202 -6.36 11.45 7.88
N SER A 203 -5.51 10.96 8.77
CA SER A 203 -4.28 11.65 9.16
C SER A 203 -3.11 11.35 8.21
N GLY A 204 -3.14 10.18 7.56
CA GLY A 204 -2.41 9.98 6.31
C GLY A 204 -2.22 8.54 5.87
N PHE A 205 -1.92 8.39 4.58
CA PHE A 205 -1.53 7.13 3.96
C PHE A 205 -0.05 6.87 4.18
N ILE A 206 0.28 5.59 4.37
CA ILE A 206 1.65 5.09 4.55
C ILE A 206 1.89 3.90 3.62
N ASP A 207 3.14 3.45 3.51
CA ASP A 207 3.54 2.28 2.72
C ASP A 207 3.23 2.35 1.22
N PHE A 208 3.80 3.36 0.56
CA PHE A 208 3.68 3.57 -0.90
C PHE A 208 4.59 2.64 -1.72
N TYR A 209 5.19 1.59 -1.15
CA TYR A 209 6.20 0.79 -1.85
C TYR A 209 5.63 -0.17 -2.91
N TYR A 210 4.30 -0.24 -3.02
CA TYR A 210 3.59 -0.85 -4.14
C TYR A 210 3.01 0.18 -5.14
N ALA A 211 3.18 1.48 -4.88
CA ALA A 211 2.64 2.52 -5.73
C ALA A 211 3.22 2.43 -7.14
N CYS A 212 2.36 2.58 -8.13
CA CYS A 212 2.72 2.42 -9.54
C CYS A 212 1.71 3.11 -10.44
N ASN A 213 1.91 3.04 -11.76
CA ASN A 213 0.88 3.42 -12.71
C ASN A 213 -0.13 2.29 -12.89
N GLY A 214 -1.41 2.63 -12.81
CA GLY A 214 -2.49 1.67 -13.05
C GLY A 214 -3.85 2.35 -13.22
N ASN A 215 -4.86 1.53 -13.48
CA ASN A 215 -6.25 1.95 -13.56
C ASN A 215 -6.76 2.34 -12.16
N PHE A 216 -7.43 3.48 -12.04
CA PHE A 216 -7.94 3.96 -10.74
C PHE A 216 -9.01 3.06 -10.13
N MET A 217 -9.79 2.35 -10.95
CA MET A 217 -10.79 1.39 -10.48
C MET A 217 -10.16 0.18 -9.83
N TYR A 218 -8.98 -0.23 -10.28
CA TYR A 218 -8.23 -1.31 -9.65
C TYR A 218 -7.81 -0.92 -8.23
N ASP A 219 -7.33 0.30 -8.02
CA ASP A 219 -6.94 0.79 -6.70
C ASP A 219 -8.13 1.01 -5.76
N LEU A 220 -9.21 1.60 -6.30
CA LEU A 220 -10.46 1.76 -5.55
C LEU A 220 -11.03 0.40 -5.13
N ALA A 221 -10.97 -0.60 -6.01
CA ALA A 221 -11.43 -1.95 -5.73
C ALA A 221 -10.60 -2.61 -4.62
N ILE A 222 -9.27 -2.47 -4.66
CA ILE A 222 -8.37 -2.94 -3.61
C ILE A 222 -8.76 -2.35 -2.26
N ALA A 223 -8.96 -1.03 -2.20
CA ALA A 223 -9.33 -0.35 -0.97
C ALA A 223 -10.70 -0.81 -0.45
N VAL A 224 -11.74 -0.80 -1.31
CA VAL A 224 -13.10 -1.21 -0.91
C VAL A 224 -13.13 -2.68 -0.46
N ASN A 225 -12.42 -3.57 -1.15
CA ASN A 225 -12.35 -4.99 -0.80
C ASN A 225 -11.72 -5.26 0.57
N ASP A 226 -10.92 -4.34 1.13
CA ASP A 226 -10.44 -4.48 2.50
C ASP A 226 -11.25 -3.65 3.50
N TRP A 227 -11.59 -2.41 3.17
CA TRP A 227 -12.28 -1.48 4.06
C TRP A 227 -13.71 -1.88 4.37
N ALA A 228 -14.44 -2.40 3.38
CA ALA A 228 -15.81 -2.86 3.58
C ALA A 228 -15.89 -4.36 3.92
N ARG A 229 -14.76 -5.08 3.99
CA ARG A 229 -14.77 -6.52 4.25
C ARG A 229 -14.99 -6.83 5.73
N THR A 230 -16.01 -7.64 5.98
CA THR A 230 -16.36 -8.17 7.30
C THR A 230 -15.51 -9.39 7.66
N ALA A 231 -15.61 -9.82 8.92
CA ALA A 231 -14.90 -11.00 9.41
C ALA A 231 -15.30 -12.32 8.70
N ASP A 232 -16.49 -12.39 8.09
CA ASP A 232 -16.95 -13.52 7.27
C ASP A 232 -16.62 -13.38 5.77
N ASN A 233 -15.67 -12.50 5.43
CA ASN A 233 -15.18 -12.25 4.07
C ASN A 233 -16.28 -11.84 3.08
N LYS A 234 -17.23 -11.02 3.53
CA LYS A 234 -18.22 -10.37 2.65
C LYS A 234 -18.08 -8.86 2.73
N LEU A 235 -18.69 -8.15 1.79
CA LEU A 235 -18.75 -6.70 1.85
C LEU A 235 -19.95 -6.24 2.68
N ASP A 236 -19.70 -5.40 3.68
CA ASP A 236 -20.73 -4.63 4.36
C ASP A 236 -21.26 -3.54 3.41
N PRO A 237 -22.57 -3.55 3.07
CA PRO A 237 -23.12 -2.60 2.11
C PRO A 237 -23.03 -1.13 2.54
N ALA A 238 -23.09 -0.84 3.85
CA ALA A 238 -23.03 0.51 4.37
C ALA A 238 -21.60 1.07 4.25
N LEU A 239 -20.59 0.28 4.66
CA LEU A 239 -19.18 0.66 4.52
C LEU A 239 -18.79 0.80 3.05
N TYR A 240 -19.23 -0.14 2.20
CA TYR A 240 -19.04 -0.08 0.75
C TYR A 240 -19.59 1.23 0.18
N SER A 241 -20.86 1.52 0.48
CA SER A 241 -21.54 2.71 -0.05
C SER A 241 -20.87 3.99 0.44
N ALA A 242 -20.51 4.06 1.72
CA ALA A 242 -19.83 5.21 2.28
C ALA A 242 -18.47 5.47 1.62
N PHE A 243 -17.68 4.42 1.39
CA PHE A 243 -16.38 4.54 0.71
C PHE A 243 -16.53 5.06 -0.72
N ILE A 244 -17.45 4.47 -1.50
CA ILE A 244 -17.72 4.91 -2.87
C ILE A 244 -18.20 6.36 -2.89
N HIS A 245 -19.18 6.73 -2.06
CA HIS A 245 -19.65 8.11 -1.98
C HIS A 245 -18.53 9.10 -1.60
N GLY A 246 -17.63 8.69 -0.71
CA GLY A 246 -16.43 9.45 -0.38
C GLY A 246 -15.56 9.73 -1.60
N TYR A 247 -15.22 8.68 -2.34
CA TYR A 247 -14.44 8.79 -3.57
C TYR A 247 -15.11 9.70 -4.60
N GLU A 248 -16.40 9.48 -4.86
CA GLU A 248 -17.17 10.24 -5.86
C GLU A 248 -17.38 11.71 -5.50
N SER A 249 -17.34 12.05 -4.21
CA SER A 249 -17.43 13.44 -3.75
C SER A 249 -16.25 14.31 -4.22
N VAL A 250 -15.12 13.69 -4.58
CA VAL A 250 -13.90 14.34 -5.07
C VAL A 250 -13.68 14.07 -6.55
N ARG A 251 -13.87 12.81 -6.98
CA ARG A 251 -13.71 12.39 -8.38
C ARG A 251 -14.91 11.50 -8.79
N PRO A 252 -15.91 12.07 -9.48
CA PRO A 252 -17.06 11.31 -9.98
C PRO A 252 -16.63 10.17 -10.90
N LEU A 253 -17.27 9.00 -10.76
CA LEU A 253 -17.05 7.86 -11.66
C LEU A 253 -17.89 8.01 -12.93
N SER A 254 -17.27 7.74 -14.07
CA SER A 254 -17.96 7.57 -15.34
C SER A 254 -18.79 6.28 -15.38
N ASP A 255 -19.72 6.18 -16.32
CA ASP A 255 -20.53 4.97 -16.50
C ASP A 255 -19.67 3.74 -16.85
N GLU A 256 -18.59 3.93 -17.63
CA GLU A 256 -17.64 2.87 -17.98
C GLU A 256 -16.87 2.37 -16.74
N GLU A 257 -16.41 3.29 -15.87
CA GLU A 257 -15.75 2.95 -14.62
C GLU A 257 -16.68 2.19 -13.66
N ARG A 258 -17.95 2.61 -13.55
CA ARG A 258 -18.96 1.91 -12.75
C ARG A 258 -19.24 0.51 -13.29
N ALA A 259 -19.39 0.39 -14.61
CA ALA A 259 -19.62 -0.90 -15.26
C ALA A 259 -18.43 -1.86 -15.08
N TYR A 260 -17.20 -1.32 -15.05
CA TYR A 260 -15.99 -2.09 -14.84
C TYR A 260 -15.72 -2.45 -13.36
N PHE A 261 -16.30 -1.72 -12.42
CA PHE A 261 -15.95 -1.87 -11.00
C PHE A 261 -16.06 -3.31 -10.46
N PRO A 262 -17.11 -4.10 -10.77
CA PRO A 262 -17.17 -5.50 -10.36
C PRO A 262 -15.97 -6.33 -10.86
N THR A 263 -15.52 -6.10 -12.09
CA THR A 263 -14.31 -6.74 -12.66
C THR A 263 -13.06 -6.31 -11.88
N ALA A 264 -12.93 -5.02 -11.56
CA ALA A 264 -11.82 -4.51 -10.76
C ALA A 264 -11.79 -5.12 -9.34
N GLN A 265 -12.96 -5.33 -8.71
CA GLN A 265 -13.06 -6.01 -7.41
C GLN A 265 -12.54 -7.45 -7.47
N ARG A 266 -12.83 -8.17 -8.55
CA ARG A 266 -12.30 -9.53 -8.77
C ARG A 266 -10.79 -9.50 -8.98
N ALA A 267 -10.29 -8.59 -9.80
CA ALA A 267 -8.85 -8.37 -10.01
C ALA A 267 -8.11 -8.08 -8.69
N GLY A 268 -8.67 -7.22 -7.84
CA GLY A 268 -8.14 -6.95 -6.51
C GLY A 268 -8.07 -8.21 -5.64
N CYS A 269 -9.12 -9.05 -5.65
CA CYS A 269 -9.10 -10.32 -4.92
C CYS A 269 -8.02 -11.26 -5.46
N ILE A 270 -7.87 -11.39 -6.79
CA ILE A 270 -6.84 -12.22 -7.41
C ILE A 270 -5.44 -11.77 -7.01
N ARG A 271 -5.16 -10.46 -7.05
CA ARG A 271 -3.86 -9.90 -6.63
C ARG A 271 -3.43 -10.43 -5.26
N PHE A 272 -4.31 -10.30 -4.27
CA PHE A 272 -3.98 -10.65 -2.89
C PHE A 272 -4.11 -12.14 -2.58
N TRP A 273 -5.05 -12.83 -3.22
CA TRP A 273 -5.16 -14.28 -3.06
C TRP A 273 -3.90 -14.97 -3.60
N VAL A 274 -3.46 -14.61 -4.81
CA VAL A 274 -2.23 -15.13 -5.42
C VAL A 274 -1.00 -14.77 -4.59
N SER A 275 -0.89 -13.52 -4.12
CA SER A 275 0.26 -13.11 -3.29
C SER A 275 0.36 -13.95 -2.02
N ARG A 276 -0.76 -14.13 -1.30
CA ARG A 276 -0.77 -14.91 -0.05
C ARG A 276 -0.55 -16.40 -0.28
N LEU A 277 -1.04 -16.94 -1.40
CA LEU A 277 -0.77 -18.32 -1.78
C LEU A 277 0.72 -18.55 -2.07
N LEU A 278 1.38 -17.61 -2.77
CA LEU A 278 2.82 -17.68 -2.99
C LEU A 278 3.58 -17.64 -1.66
N ASP A 279 3.23 -16.73 -0.76
CA ASP A 279 3.86 -16.64 0.57
C ASP A 279 3.61 -17.91 1.40
N PHE A 280 2.43 -18.52 1.28
CA PHE A 280 2.05 -19.73 2.00
C PHE A 280 2.78 -20.98 1.48
N HIS A 281 2.88 -21.16 0.17
CA HIS A 281 3.49 -22.35 -0.44
C HIS A 281 4.99 -22.22 -0.71
N PHE A 282 5.49 -21.00 -0.90
CA PHE A 282 6.87 -20.70 -1.24
C PHE A 282 7.46 -19.59 -0.34
N PRO A 283 7.45 -19.76 1.01
CA PRO A 283 7.94 -18.75 1.94
C PRO A 283 9.42 -18.45 1.70
N GLN A 284 9.82 -17.17 1.80
CA GLN A 284 11.23 -16.80 1.65
C GLN A 284 12.04 -17.11 2.92
N SER A 285 13.29 -17.53 2.73
CA SER A 285 14.21 -17.87 3.84
C SER A 285 14.45 -16.68 4.77
N GLY A 286 14.11 -16.82 6.06
CA GLY A 286 14.35 -15.79 7.10
C GLY A 286 13.11 -14.99 7.49
N GLU A 287 12.02 -15.17 6.77
CA GLU A 287 10.71 -14.71 7.18
C GLU A 287 10.16 -15.61 8.30
N MET A 288 10.30 -15.20 9.56
CA MET A 288 9.34 -15.62 10.59
C MET A 288 8.02 -14.88 10.32
N THR A 289 7.37 -15.17 9.18
CA THR A 289 6.26 -14.37 8.66
C THR A 289 4.94 -14.70 9.35
N PHE A 290 4.25 -13.63 9.74
CA PHE A 290 2.80 -13.64 9.83
C PHE A 290 2.23 -13.90 8.42
N ILE A 291 2.11 -15.17 8.03
CA ILE A 291 1.44 -15.54 6.78
C ILE A 291 -0.03 -15.20 6.93
N LYS A 292 -0.50 -14.18 6.19
CA LYS A 292 -1.92 -13.80 6.15
C LYS A 292 -2.71 -14.94 5.48
N ASP A 293 -3.87 -15.28 6.02
CA ASP A 293 -4.73 -16.34 5.47
C ASP A 293 -5.06 -16.06 3.99
N PRO A 294 -4.66 -16.94 3.04
CA PRO A 294 -4.97 -16.77 1.62
C PRO A 294 -6.48 -16.84 1.35
N ASN A 295 -7.25 -17.57 2.18
CA ASN A 295 -8.67 -17.78 1.95
C ASN A 295 -9.50 -16.51 2.12
N ALA A 296 -9.00 -15.49 2.82
CA ALA A 296 -9.74 -14.25 3.02
C ALA A 296 -10.16 -13.57 1.70
N PHE A 297 -9.26 -13.53 0.71
CA PHE A 297 -9.56 -12.92 -0.60
C PHE A 297 -10.20 -13.91 -1.58
N ARG A 298 -9.97 -15.21 -1.41
CA ARG A 298 -10.69 -16.27 -2.12
C ARG A 298 -12.17 -16.28 -1.78
N ASP A 299 -12.50 -16.25 -0.49
CA ASP A 299 -13.88 -16.30 -0.02
C ASP A 299 -14.61 -14.99 -0.35
N LEU A 300 -13.91 -13.85 -0.27
CA LEU A 300 -14.44 -12.58 -0.77
C LEU A 300 -14.77 -12.68 -2.25
N LEU A 301 -13.84 -13.17 -3.08
CA LEU A 301 -14.06 -13.36 -4.52
C LEU A 301 -15.32 -14.20 -4.81
N LEU A 302 -15.51 -15.30 -4.10
CA LEU A 302 -16.68 -16.17 -4.23
C LEU A 302 -18.00 -15.50 -3.79
N SER A 303 -17.91 -14.44 -2.98
CA SER A 303 -19.07 -13.66 -2.53
C SER A 303 -19.50 -12.56 -3.52
N LEU A 304 -18.61 -12.11 -4.41
CA LEU A 304 -18.83 -11.01 -5.38
C LEU A 304 -19.69 -11.42 -6.59
N LYS A 305 -20.69 -12.29 -6.41
CA LYS A 305 -21.55 -12.80 -7.48
C LYS A 305 -22.38 -11.73 -8.17
#